data_AF-A0A8T2I4P5-F1
#
_entry.id   AF-A0A8T2I4P5-F1
#
_cell.length_a   1.000
_cell.length_b   1.000
_cell.length_c   1.000
_cell.angle_alpha   90.00
_cell.angle_beta   90.00
_cell.angle_gamma   90.00
#
_symmetry.space_group_name_H-M   'P 1'
#
loop_
_entity.id
_entity.type
_entity.pdbx_description
1 polymer ?
#
loop_
_entity_poly.entity_id
_entity_poly.type
_entity_poly.pdbx_seq_one_letter_code
_entity_poly.pdbx_strand_id
1 'polypeptide(L)'
;MWDFNEAHSLFLQTLRSQAPKNISRRLAAVSGTLLRDILAVASGLRPSFLLDYLVIDSERLVSIISTGLDLLPQQLLETQQLCVLALDNCCLVTNLKIFHEGQSFPLFIEFEDNIGGGGMTVRWANSSEEAAMQNNLFALRYAVLAQLPPLLATRVPIIDLDAISRTLEVTMPTLNGWLLGYPVCYAVHDMANAESASRCLCTTTLKLYSVFTKLEKILASKESKDAVVSPLFAFSVPMQLVESDRWQERKHQWEETLRKRHNKAIAVGILLKNLIIEETTLRLEKCWFCSSTVYPGHGITFVRNDATIFRFCRSKCHKNFKMKRNPRKVKWTKAYRKLAGKELAEDATFEMERRRNRPEKYDRELVAKTVKAMKKIKDIRVARQDRFYEQRMSKAREQQKAADRKQLEQEIHLVKAPAALARERAAKLKVAVEQTQEDNQMQE
;
A
#
# COMPACT_ATOMS: atom_id res chain seq x y z
N MET A 1 36.76 16.63 5.54
CA MET A 1 35.34 16.50 5.14
C MET A 1 35.04 15.01 5.08
N TRP A 2 34.14 14.51 5.91
CA TRP A 2 33.84 13.09 6.04
C TRP A 2 33.26 12.50 4.73
N ASP A 3 33.74 11.33 4.29
CA ASP A 3 33.29 10.67 3.07
C ASP A 3 32.57 9.34 3.40
N PHE A 4 31.29 9.25 3.02
CA PHE A 4 30.48 8.06 3.24
C PHE A 4 31.04 6.83 2.51
N ASN A 5 31.57 6.97 1.30
CA ASN A 5 32.03 5.82 0.51
C ASN A 5 33.30 5.21 1.12
N GLU A 6 34.18 6.05 1.62
CA GLU A 6 35.39 5.64 2.32
C GLU A 6 35.04 4.96 3.65
N ALA A 7 34.17 5.59 4.46
CA ALA A 7 33.66 5.01 5.70
C ALA A 7 32.93 3.68 5.46
N HIS A 8 32.14 3.57 4.38
CA HIS A 8 31.45 2.34 4.01
C HIS A 8 32.43 1.23 3.61
N SER A 9 33.49 1.56 2.88
CA SER A 9 34.53 0.59 2.50
C SER A 9 35.28 0.04 3.71
N LEU A 10 35.64 0.91 4.66
CA LEU A 10 36.27 0.55 5.93
C LEU A 10 35.32 -0.29 6.80
N PHE A 11 34.06 0.13 6.91
CA PHE A 11 33.02 -0.60 7.63
C PHE A 11 32.81 -2.00 7.07
N LEU A 12 32.78 -2.13 5.74
CA LEU A 12 32.70 -3.41 5.04
C LEU A 12 33.89 -4.32 5.33
N GLN A 13 35.11 -3.77 5.41
CA GLN A 13 36.31 -4.53 5.73
C GLN A 13 36.25 -5.08 7.16
N THR A 14 35.86 -4.24 8.13
CA THR A 14 35.74 -4.66 9.53
C THR A 14 34.58 -5.64 9.76
N LEU A 15 33.45 -5.45 9.07
CA LEU A 15 32.35 -6.42 9.08
C LEU A 15 32.78 -7.79 8.56
N ARG A 16 33.62 -7.83 7.51
CA ARG A 16 34.11 -9.10 6.94
C ARG A 16 35.08 -9.82 7.86
N SER A 17 35.86 -9.10 8.68
CA SER A 17 36.79 -9.70 9.64
C SER A 17 36.09 -10.18 10.91
N GLN A 18 35.04 -9.49 11.37
CA GLN A 18 34.34 -9.80 12.62
C GLN A 18 33.17 -10.79 12.46
N ALA A 19 32.51 -10.85 11.30
CA ALA A 19 31.33 -11.69 11.12
C ALA A 19 31.66 -13.12 10.65
N PRO A 20 30.99 -14.16 11.18
CA PRO A 20 31.14 -15.52 10.69
C PRO A 20 30.76 -15.64 9.21
N LYS A 21 31.45 -16.52 8.47
CA LYS A 21 31.36 -16.63 6.99
C LYS A 21 29.92 -16.76 6.47
N ASN A 22 29.02 -17.38 7.24
CA ASN A 22 27.61 -17.59 6.87
C ASN A 22 26.76 -16.31 6.92
N ILE A 23 27.08 -15.38 7.82
CA ILE A 23 26.33 -14.12 8.04
C ILE A 23 27.01 -12.95 7.31
N SER A 24 28.35 -13.00 7.19
CA SER A 24 29.19 -11.98 6.55
C SER A 24 28.73 -11.59 5.14
N ARG A 25 28.26 -12.54 4.32
CA ARG A 25 27.72 -12.22 2.97
C ARG A 25 26.42 -11.41 3.02
N ARG A 26 25.52 -11.72 3.95
CA ARG A 26 24.24 -11.00 4.12
C ARG A 26 24.48 -9.62 4.72
N LEU A 27 25.32 -9.54 5.76
CA LEU A 27 25.77 -8.27 6.34
C LEU A 27 26.47 -7.39 5.31
N ALA A 28 27.32 -7.94 4.46
CA ALA A 28 27.98 -7.18 3.40
C ALA A 28 26.97 -6.58 2.41
N ALA A 29 25.92 -7.33 2.04
CA ALA A 29 24.87 -6.83 1.16
C ALA A 29 24.05 -5.68 1.79
N VAL A 30 23.89 -5.69 3.12
CA VAL A 30 23.10 -4.71 3.90
C VAL A 30 23.98 -3.63 4.53
N SER A 31 25.30 -3.73 4.44
CA SER A 31 26.26 -2.84 5.12
C SER A 31 26.06 -1.36 4.82
N GLY A 32 25.71 -1.02 3.58
CA GLY A 32 25.48 0.36 3.17
C GLY A 32 24.15 0.93 3.69
N THR A 33 23.12 0.10 3.86
CA THR A 33 21.87 0.51 4.53
C THR A 33 22.09 0.61 6.03
N LEU A 34 22.77 -0.36 6.63
CA LEU A 34 23.10 -0.39 8.06
C LEU A 34 23.91 0.84 8.49
N LEU A 35 24.97 1.19 7.75
CA LEU A 35 25.77 2.38 8.06
C LEU A 35 24.95 3.68 7.93
N ARG A 36 24.05 3.75 6.95
CA ARG A 36 23.11 4.89 6.81
C ARG A 36 22.14 4.97 7.99
N ASP A 37 21.63 3.85 8.45
CA ASP A 37 20.71 3.78 9.58
C ASP A 37 21.40 4.16 10.91
N ILE A 38 22.63 3.68 11.13
CA ILE A 38 23.46 4.08 12.28
C ILE A 38 23.70 5.60 12.26
N LEU A 39 24.08 6.14 11.10
CA LEU A 39 24.28 7.58 10.94
C LEU A 39 22.97 8.37 11.15
N ALA A 40 21.83 7.87 10.67
CA ALA A 40 20.55 8.53 10.84
C ALA A 40 20.09 8.56 12.31
N VAL A 41 20.36 7.51 13.09
CA VAL A 41 20.06 7.48 14.54
C VAL A 41 21.06 8.31 15.35
N ALA A 42 22.35 8.22 15.03
CA ALA A 42 23.38 9.04 15.67
C ALA A 42 23.14 10.54 15.44
N SER A 43 22.67 10.91 14.25
CA SER A 43 22.32 12.30 13.92
C SER A 43 21.03 12.81 14.55
N GLY A 44 20.21 11.92 15.12
CA GLY A 44 18.87 12.23 15.61
C GLY A 44 17.85 12.50 14.50
N LEU A 45 18.18 12.22 13.23
CA LEU A 45 17.22 12.29 12.13
C LEU A 45 16.15 11.21 12.24
N ARG A 46 16.57 9.99 12.62
CA ARG A 46 15.72 8.84 12.87
C ARG A 46 15.79 8.49 14.37
N PRO A 47 14.67 8.13 15.03
CA PRO A 47 14.71 7.78 16.44
C PRO A 47 15.32 6.39 16.68
N SER A 48 14.84 5.39 15.96
CA SER A 48 15.37 4.02 16.02
C SER A 48 15.26 3.31 14.68
N PHE A 49 16.03 2.23 14.52
CA PHE A 49 15.84 1.28 13.44
C PHE A 49 15.83 -0.16 13.95
N LEU A 50 15.10 -1.01 13.24
CA LEU A 50 14.87 -2.41 13.56
C LEU A 50 15.70 -3.29 12.61
N LEU A 51 16.36 -4.32 13.15
CA LEU A 51 17.11 -5.32 12.39
C LEU A 51 16.42 -6.69 12.49
N ASP A 52 15.41 -6.92 11.64
CA ASP A 52 14.64 -8.18 11.64
C ASP A 52 15.30 -9.34 10.86
N TYR A 53 16.21 -9.03 9.93
CA TYR A 53 16.65 -9.99 8.90
C TYR A 53 17.95 -10.71 9.21
N LEU A 54 18.57 -10.36 10.33
CA LEU A 54 19.87 -10.83 10.72
C LEU A 54 19.73 -11.40 12.12
N VAL A 55 19.60 -12.73 12.22
CA VAL A 55 19.71 -13.46 13.49
C VAL A 55 21.14 -13.25 13.99
N ILE A 56 21.36 -12.16 14.71
CA ILE A 56 22.64 -11.72 15.26
C ILE A 56 22.42 -11.52 16.74
N ASP A 57 23.31 -12.09 17.54
CA ASP A 57 23.31 -11.93 19.00
C ASP A 57 23.52 -10.46 19.37
N SER A 58 22.81 -9.97 20.39
CA SER A 58 22.83 -8.57 20.83
C SER A 58 24.26 -8.04 21.11
N GLU A 59 25.14 -8.87 21.68
CA GLU A 59 26.55 -8.53 21.93
C GLU A 59 27.35 -8.28 20.64
N ARG A 60 27.11 -9.07 19.61
CA ARG A 60 27.79 -8.91 18.31
C ARG A 60 27.29 -7.66 17.59
N LEU A 61 25.99 -7.38 17.72
CA LEU A 61 25.37 -6.18 17.20
C LEU A 61 25.98 -4.91 17.84
N VAL A 62 26.25 -4.95 19.16
CA VAL A 62 26.98 -3.88 19.86
C VAL A 62 28.37 -3.66 19.26
N SER A 63 29.13 -4.72 18.98
CA SER A 63 30.45 -4.62 18.34
C SER A 63 30.40 -4.02 16.92
N ILE A 64 29.37 -4.38 16.15
CA ILE A 64 29.16 -3.82 14.81
C ILE A 64 28.81 -2.33 14.89
N ILE A 65 27.94 -1.95 15.83
CA ILE A 65 27.53 -0.56 16.04
C ILE A 65 28.69 0.27 16.55
N SER A 66 29.48 -0.22 17.50
CA SER A 66 30.65 0.50 18.01
C SER A 66 31.66 0.78 16.89
N THR A 67 31.91 -0.21 16.03
CA THR A 67 32.73 -0.04 14.82
C THR A 67 32.13 1.01 13.88
N GLY A 68 30.81 0.98 13.65
CA GLY A 68 30.14 1.98 12.83
C GLY A 68 30.23 3.40 13.41
N LEU A 69 30.14 3.53 14.73
CA LEU A 69 30.30 4.78 15.46
C LEU A 69 31.73 5.32 15.32
N ASP A 70 32.76 4.48 15.44
CA ASP A 70 34.16 4.91 15.30
C ASP A 70 34.47 5.53 13.94
N LEU A 71 33.70 5.18 12.91
CA LEU A 71 33.83 5.70 11.56
C LEU A 71 33.03 6.99 11.33
N LEU A 72 32.26 7.48 12.31
CA LEU A 72 31.50 8.72 12.21
C LEU A 72 32.34 9.96 12.54
N PRO A 73 31.95 11.16 12.07
CA PRO A 73 32.60 12.41 12.46
C PRO A 73 32.62 12.62 13.98
N GLN A 74 33.74 13.09 14.53
CA GLN A 74 33.91 13.33 15.98
C GLN A 74 32.84 14.28 16.58
N GLN A 75 32.32 15.22 15.78
CA GLN A 75 31.24 16.13 16.15
C GLN A 75 29.92 15.43 16.51
N LEU A 76 29.72 14.19 16.04
CA LEU A 76 28.56 13.34 16.38
C LEU A 76 28.80 12.46 17.61
N LEU A 77 30.06 12.14 17.89
CA LEU A 77 30.45 11.23 18.98
C LEU A 77 30.24 11.84 20.36
N GLU A 78 30.45 13.15 20.51
CA GLU A 78 30.45 13.82 21.81
C GLU A 78 29.05 14.00 22.42
N THR A 79 27.97 13.73 21.67
CA THR A 79 26.61 14.10 22.11
C THR A 79 25.62 12.94 22.24
N GLN A 80 25.97 11.69 21.96
CA GLN A 80 24.95 10.64 21.78
C GLN A 80 25.30 9.33 22.49
N GLN A 81 24.36 8.83 23.30
CA GLN A 81 24.42 7.49 23.88
C GLN A 81 23.42 6.61 23.11
N LEU A 82 23.93 5.76 22.22
CA LEU A 82 23.11 4.74 21.56
C LEU A 82 22.91 3.55 22.49
N CYS A 83 21.75 2.90 22.42
CA CYS A 83 21.50 1.63 23.09
C CYS A 83 20.88 0.60 22.15
N VAL A 84 21.05 -0.67 22.50
CA VAL A 84 20.45 -1.80 21.80
C VAL A 84 19.33 -2.35 22.67
N LEU A 85 18.13 -2.41 22.09
CA LEU A 85 16.95 -3.01 22.71
C LEU A 85 16.75 -4.41 22.13
N ALA A 86 16.75 -5.44 22.97
CA ALA A 86 16.48 -6.81 22.57
C ALA A 86 15.01 -7.18 22.83
N LEU A 87 14.32 -7.72 21.81
CA LEU A 87 12.90 -8.11 21.83
C LEU A 87 12.69 -9.36 20.96
N ASP A 88 12.32 -10.52 21.53
CA ASP A 88 11.86 -11.71 20.78
C ASP A 88 12.65 -12.06 19.49
N ASN A 89 13.99 -12.04 19.58
CA ASN A 89 14.97 -12.26 18.49
C ASN A 89 15.18 -11.10 17.50
N CYS A 90 14.55 -9.96 17.73
CA CYS A 90 14.78 -8.70 17.04
C CYS A 90 15.64 -7.77 17.90
N CYS A 91 16.50 -6.98 17.24
CA CYS A 91 17.26 -5.93 17.87
C CYS A 91 16.83 -4.57 17.31
N LEU A 92 16.43 -3.64 18.18
CA LEU A 92 16.30 -2.23 17.84
C LEU A 92 17.51 -1.46 18.31
N VAL A 93 18.01 -0.57 17.47
CA VAL A 93 19.05 0.39 17.85
C VAL A 93 18.39 1.74 17.98
N THR A 94 18.51 2.34 19.16
CA THR A 94 17.86 3.61 19.48
C THR A 94 18.81 4.57 20.18
N ASN A 95 18.43 5.83 20.20
CA ASN A 95 19.14 6.87 20.92
C ASN A 95 18.49 7.07 22.30
N LEU A 96 19.28 7.02 23.38
CA LEU A 96 18.78 7.16 24.74
C LEU A 96 18.08 8.51 25.00
N LYS A 97 18.41 9.54 24.22
CA LYS A 97 17.70 10.83 24.26
C LYS A 97 16.19 10.70 24.06
N ILE A 98 15.72 9.69 23.35
CA ILE A 98 14.29 9.45 23.15
C ILE A 98 13.56 9.21 24.47
N PHE A 99 14.19 8.47 25.39
CA PHE A 99 13.62 8.20 26.71
C PHE A 99 13.82 9.37 27.67
N HIS A 100 14.77 10.29 27.45
CA HIS A 100 14.97 11.45 28.32
C HIS A 100 14.19 12.69 27.89
N GLU A 101 14.26 13.08 26.61
CA GLU A 101 13.62 14.29 26.06
C GLU A 101 12.11 14.07 25.80
N GLY A 102 11.68 12.81 25.71
CA GLY A 102 10.30 12.45 25.41
C GLY A 102 9.98 12.55 23.92
N GLN A 103 9.12 11.65 23.46
CA GLN A 103 8.70 11.59 22.06
C GLN A 103 7.22 11.96 21.94
N SER A 104 6.86 12.68 20.88
CA SER A 104 5.44 12.94 20.58
C SER A 104 4.72 11.62 20.34
N PHE A 105 3.59 11.40 20.99
CA PHE A 105 2.79 10.20 20.79
C PHE A 105 2.20 10.14 19.37
N PRO A 106 2.16 8.96 18.74
CA PRO A 106 1.51 8.77 17.46
C PRO A 106 -0.01 8.91 17.61
N LEU A 107 -0.70 9.12 16.50
CA LEU A 107 -2.13 8.83 16.44
C LEU A 107 -2.33 7.32 16.43
N PHE A 108 -3.31 6.83 17.18
CA PHE A 108 -3.60 5.41 17.25
C PHE A 108 -4.77 5.05 16.33
N ILE A 109 -4.57 3.98 15.55
CA ILE A 109 -5.60 3.37 14.71
C ILE A 109 -6.15 2.16 15.44
N GLU A 110 -7.46 2.13 15.61
CA GLU A 110 -8.18 0.99 16.17
C GLU A 110 -9.00 0.24 15.14
N PHE A 111 -9.32 -1.01 15.48
CA PHE A 111 -10.10 -1.93 14.69
C PHE A 111 -11.45 -2.16 15.39
N GLU A 112 -12.54 -1.87 14.69
CA GLU A 112 -13.89 -2.03 15.21
C GLU A 112 -14.59 -3.20 14.53
N ASP A 113 -15.19 -4.08 15.32
CA ASP A 113 -16.00 -5.18 14.81
C ASP A 113 -17.38 -4.66 14.41
N ASN A 114 -17.74 -4.79 13.13
CA ASN A 114 -19.11 -4.50 12.71
C ASN A 114 -20.07 -5.54 13.32
N ILE A 115 -20.94 -5.08 14.22
CA ILE A 115 -22.01 -5.86 14.85
C ILE A 115 -23.04 -6.23 13.77
N GLY A 116 -22.77 -7.30 13.02
CA GLY A 116 -23.60 -7.71 11.87
C GLY A 116 -22.97 -8.67 10.86
N GLY A 117 -21.86 -9.35 11.19
CA GLY A 117 -21.31 -10.44 10.38
C GLY A 117 -20.52 -10.04 9.12
N GLY A 118 -20.00 -8.80 9.07
CA GLY A 118 -19.42 -8.22 7.84
C GLY A 118 -18.04 -7.59 7.99
N GLY A 119 -17.14 -8.14 8.81
CA GLY A 119 -15.71 -7.76 8.87
C GLY A 119 -15.37 -6.52 9.72
N MET A 120 -14.10 -6.44 10.12
CA MET A 120 -13.53 -5.31 10.87
C MET A 120 -13.38 -4.05 10.02
N THR A 121 -13.67 -2.89 10.60
CA THR A 121 -13.40 -1.55 10.04
C THR A 121 -12.27 -0.88 10.79
N VAL A 122 -11.71 0.17 10.19
CA VAL A 122 -10.60 0.93 10.75
C VAL A 122 -11.11 2.31 11.18
N ARG A 123 -10.81 2.71 12.42
CA ARG A 123 -11.11 4.05 12.94
C ARG A 123 -9.93 4.65 13.69
N TRP A 124 -10.02 5.95 13.97
CA TRP A 124 -9.14 6.57 14.95
C TRP A 124 -9.54 6.12 16.37
N ALA A 125 -8.55 5.93 17.24
CA ALA A 125 -8.78 5.68 18.65
C ALA A 125 -9.47 6.89 19.32
N ASN A 126 -10.33 6.60 20.28
CA ASN A 126 -11.03 7.56 21.12
C ASN A 126 -10.10 8.13 22.18
N SER A 127 -10.43 9.28 22.77
CA SER A 127 -9.57 9.94 23.76
C SER A 127 -9.23 9.06 24.98
N SER A 128 -10.17 8.20 25.40
CA SER A 128 -9.96 7.26 26.52
C SER A 128 -8.97 6.14 26.15
N GLU A 129 -9.12 5.58 24.96
CA GLU A 129 -8.26 4.51 24.43
C GLU A 129 -6.84 5.02 24.20
N GLU A 130 -6.70 6.23 23.64
CA GLU A 130 -5.41 6.87 23.45
C GLU A 130 -4.71 7.17 24.78
N ALA A 131 -5.44 7.64 25.79
CA ALA A 131 -4.87 7.88 27.11
C ALA A 131 -4.34 6.58 27.75
N ALA A 132 -5.08 5.48 27.62
CA ALA A 132 -4.63 4.17 28.11
C ALA A 132 -3.33 3.72 27.42
N MET A 133 -3.26 3.82 26.09
CA MET A 133 -2.05 3.47 25.33
C MET A 133 -0.86 4.36 25.69
N GLN A 134 -1.10 5.68 25.84
CA GLN A 134 -0.06 6.62 26.27
C GLN A 134 0.47 6.27 27.65
N ASN A 135 -0.40 5.91 28.61
CA ASN A 135 0.00 5.48 29.94
C ASN A 135 0.89 4.23 29.92
N ASN A 136 0.54 3.23 29.10
CA ASN A 136 1.36 2.03 28.95
C ASN A 136 2.75 2.35 28.36
N LEU A 137 2.82 3.22 27.36
CA LEU A 137 4.08 3.67 26.78
C LEU A 137 4.91 4.52 27.77
N PHE A 138 4.26 5.33 28.60
CA PHE A 138 4.92 6.04 29.69
C PHE A 138 5.50 5.08 30.71
N ALA A 139 4.74 4.07 31.15
CA ALA A 139 5.22 3.06 32.08
C ALA A 139 6.44 2.30 31.52
N LEU A 140 6.41 1.96 30.22
CA LEU A 140 7.55 1.35 29.53
C LEU A 140 8.77 2.27 29.55
N ARG A 141 8.59 3.55 29.22
CA ARG A 141 9.66 4.55 29.29
C ARG A 141 10.29 4.60 30.70
N TYR A 142 9.49 4.63 31.75
CA TYR A 142 9.99 4.62 33.12
C TYR A 142 10.75 3.34 33.48
N ALA A 143 10.23 2.17 33.07
CA ALA A 143 10.90 0.88 33.29
C ALA A 143 12.28 0.82 32.60
N VAL A 144 12.37 1.31 31.36
CA VAL A 144 13.64 1.41 30.63
C VAL A 144 14.61 2.35 31.34
N LEU A 145 14.15 3.54 31.74
CA LEU A 145 14.96 4.51 32.49
C LEU A 145 15.47 3.96 33.83
N ALA A 146 14.71 3.06 34.48
CA ALA A 146 15.14 2.42 35.71
C ALA A 146 16.28 1.41 35.51
N GLN A 147 16.40 0.79 34.34
CA GLN A 147 17.48 -0.15 34.01
C GLN A 147 18.77 0.51 33.51
N LEU A 148 18.72 1.81 33.19
CA LEU A 148 19.84 2.57 32.64
C LEU A 148 21.01 2.86 33.59
N PRO A 149 20.81 3.21 34.88
CA PRO A 149 21.88 3.53 35.82
C PRO A 149 23.02 2.49 35.93
N PRO A 150 22.76 1.16 36.02
CA PRO A 150 23.82 0.16 36.06
C PRO A 150 24.56 -0.04 34.73
N LEU A 151 24.00 0.38 33.60
CA LEU A 151 24.51 0.09 32.25
C LEU A 151 25.29 1.26 31.61
N LEU A 152 25.27 2.45 32.23
CA LEU A 152 25.97 3.65 31.77
C LEU A 152 27.51 3.52 31.71
N ALA A 153 28.09 2.46 32.30
CA ALA A 153 29.51 2.15 32.19
C ALA A 153 29.91 1.60 30.80
N THR A 154 28.94 1.14 30.00
CA THR A 154 29.17 0.57 28.67
C THR A 154 28.92 1.60 27.58
N ARG A 155 29.72 1.56 26.50
CA ARG A 155 29.61 2.51 25.38
C ARG A 155 28.26 2.41 24.65
N VAL A 156 27.70 1.21 24.56
CA VAL A 156 26.38 0.92 23.99
C VAL A 156 25.69 -0.09 24.91
N PRO A 157 24.78 0.33 25.82
CA PRO A 157 24.10 -0.58 26.72
C PRO A 157 23.07 -1.45 25.99
N ILE A 158 22.92 -2.68 26.47
CA ILE A 158 21.90 -3.63 26.02
C ILE A 158 20.77 -3.62 27.04
N ILE A 159 19.55 -3.38 26.58
CA ILE A 159 18.34 -3.35 27.40
C ILE A 159 17.44 -4.49 26.92
N ASP A 160 17.10 -5.39 27.83
CA ASP A 160 16.16 -6.47 27.56
C ASP A 160 14.73 -5.97 27.74
N LEU A 161 14.05 -5.74 26.63
CA LEU A 161 12.66 -5.29 26.63
C LEU A 161 11.68 -6.45 26.67
N ASP A 162 12.08 -7.70 26.45
CA ASP A 162 11.15 -8.85 26.50
C ASP A 162 10.56 -9.00 27.92
N ALA A 163 11.41 -8.86 28.94
CA ALA A 163 10.98 -8.85 30.34
C ALA A 163 10.00 -7.69 30.67
N ILE A 164 10.23 -6.51 30.08
CA ILE A 164 9.41 -5.31 30.30
C ILE A 164 8.09 -5.37 29.50
N SER A 165 8.13 -5.92 28.29
CA SER A 165 6.96 -6.00 27.41
C SER A 165 5.92 -6.96 27.95
N ARG A 166 6.35 -8.09 28.52
CA ARG A 166 5.44 -9.08 29.15
C ARG A 166 4.67 -8.54 30.34
N THR A 167 5.20 -7.53 31.02
CA THR A 167 4.58 -6.91 32.20
C THR A 167 3.61 -5.78 31.87
N LEU A 168 3.70 -5.18 30.69
CA LEU A 168 2.97 -3.95 30.34
C LEU A 168 1.85 -4.14 29.30
N GLU A 169 1.53 -5.38 28.92
CA GLU A 169 0.48 -5.72 27.93
C GLU A 169 0.58 -4.91 26.61
N VAL A 170 1.78 -4.44 26.25
CA VAL A 170 2.01 -3.75 24.97
C VAL A 170 2.44 -4.78 23.93
N THR A 171 1.70 -4.85 22.84
CA THR A 171 2.06 -5.76 21.74
C THR A 171 3.14 -5.16 20.83
N MET A 172 3.90 -6.06 20.20
CA MET A 172 5.02 -5.72 19.31
C MET A 172 4.67 -4.74 18.18
N PRO A 173 3.54 -4.87 17.45
CA PRO A 173 3.21 -3.93 16.36
C PRO A 173 3.06 -2.48 16.84
N THR A 174 2.42 -2.30 18.00
CA THR A 174 2.21 -0.99 18.63
C THR A 174 3.53 -0.40 19.11
N LEU A 175 4.35 -1.22 19.78
CA LEU A 175 5.66 -0.82 20.29
C LEU A 175 6.62 -0.41 19.16
N ASN A 176 6.67 -1.21 18.09
CA ASN A 176 7.51 -0.94 16.93
C ASN A 176 7.17 0.39 16.28
N GLY A 177 5.88 0.69 16.08
CA GLY A 177 5.47 1.97 15.48
C GLY A 177 5.92 3.18 16.31
N TRP A 178 5.81 3.09 17.64
CA TRP A 178 6.21 4.16 18.55
C TRP A 178 7.74 4.34 18.57
N LEU A 179 8.49 3.25 18.76
CA LEU A 179 9.96 3.29 18.80
C LEU A 179 10.54 3.79 17.47
N LEU A 180 9.99 3.39 16.33
CA LEU A 180 10.41 3.84 15.00
C LEU A 180 10.01 5.31 14.71
N GLY A 181 9.15 5.88 15.55
CA GLY A 181 8.67 7.26 15.50
C GLY A 181 7.80 7.59 14.32
N TYR A 182 6.92 6.65 14.00
CA TYR A 182 5.86 6.87 13.03
C TYR A 182 4.84 7.87 13.58
N PRO A 183 4.24 8.71 12.73
CA PRO A 183 3.18 9.63 13.15
C PRO A 183 1.88 8.89 13.49
N VAL A 184 1.75 7.63 13.05
CA VAL A 184 0.59 6.76 13.23
C VAL A 184 1.06 5.38 13.68
N CYS A 185 0.33 4.77 14.61
CA CYS A 185 0.55 3.41 15.08
C CYS A 185 -0.77 2.64 15.09
N TYR A 186 -0.70 1.34 14.81
CA TYR A 186 -1.85 0.45 14.92
C TYR A 186 -1.94 -0.02 16.38
N ALA A 187 -3.08 0.22 17.00
CA ALA A 187 -3.38 -0.22 18.35
C ALA A 187 -3.75 -1.70 18.31
N VAL A 188 -2.80 -2.54 18.71
CA VAL A 188 -3.03 -3.97 18.88
C VAL A 188 -2.90 -4.28 20.36
N HIS A 189 -3.99 -4.76 20.95
CA HIS A 189 -4.07 -5.06 22.38
C HIS A 189 -3.72 -6.52 22.68
N ASP A 190 -4.30 -7.44 21.90
CA ASP A 190 -4.15 -8.88 22.10
C ASP A 190 -3.69 -9.59 20.84
N MET A 191 -3.16 -10.81 21.00
CA MET A 191 -2.84 -11.70 19.88
C MET A 191 -4.06 -12.04 19.02
N ALA A 192 -5.24 -12.17 19.62
CA ALA A 192 -6.49 -12.39 18.88
C ALA A 192 -6.88 -11.17 18.03
N ASN A 193 -6.71 -9.97 18.60
CA ASN A 193 -6.91 -8.71 17.88
C ASN A 193 -5.88 -8.55 16.74
N ALA A 194 -4.63 -8.99 16.95
CA ALA A 194 -3.58 -8.93 15.93
C ALA A 194 -3.95 -9.70 14.64
N GLU A 195 -4.57 -10.87 14.77
CA GLU A 195 -4.97 -11.66 13.61
C GLU A 195 -6.11 -10.99 12.83
N SER A 196 -7.12 -10.48 13.54
CA SER A 196 -8.25 -9.78 12.94
C SER A 196 -7.82 -8.45 12.30
N ALA A 197 -6.95 -7.70 12.96
CA ALA A 197 -6.30 -6.50 12.44
C ALA A 197 -5.52 -6.80 11.15
N SER A 198 -4.74 -7.88 11.12
CA SER A 198 -3.99 -8.30 9.93
C SER A 198 -4.92 -8.59 8.73
N ARG A 199 -6.02 -9.31 8.97
CA ARG A 199 -7.05 -9.56 7.94
C ARG A 199 -7.68 -8.26 7.44
N CYS A 200 -8.01 -7.33 8.34
CA CYS A 200 -8.58 -6.03 8.00
C CYS A 200 -7.62 -5.17 7.16
N LEU A 201 -6.34 -5.12 7.53
CA LEU A 201 -5.32 -4.37 6.78
C LEU A 201 -5.05 -4.97 5.40
N CYS A 202 -5.22 -6.27 5.22
CA CYS A 202 -5.08 -6.93 3.92
C CYS A 202 -6.22 -6.59 2.94
N THR A 203 -7.42 -6.31 3.44
CA THR A 203 -8.57 -5.94 2.60
C THR A 203 -8.66 -4.43 2.37
N THR A 204 -8.09 -3.63 3.28
CA THR A 204 -8.15 -2.18 3.24
C THR A 204 -7.11 -1.59 2.27
N THR A 205 -7.49 -0.55 1.52
CA THR A 205 -6.53 0.17 0.68
C THR A 205 -5.62 1.05 1.54
N LEU A 206 -4.32 0.81 1.50
CA LEU A 206 -3.31 1.54 2.27
C LEU A 206 -2.57 2.57 1.40
N LYS A 207 -2.30 3.74 1.96
CA LYS A 207 -1.39 4.74 1.41
C LYS A 207 -0.03 4.59 2.06
N LEU A 208 1.01 4.38 1.25
CA LEU A 208 2.38 4.23 1.70
C LEU A 208 3.10 5.58 1.63
N TYR A 209 3.66 5.99 2.76
CA TYR A 209 4.53 7.15 2.90
C TYR A 209 5.96 6.66 3.08
N SER A 210 6.87 7.13 2.23
CA SER A 210 8.28 6.78 2.29
C SER A 210 9.14 8.04 2.42
N VAL A 211 10.04 8.05 3.39
CA VAL A 211 10.99 9.15 3.58
C VAL A 211 12.33 8.78 2.99
N PHE A 212 12.84 9.60 2.10
CA PHE A 212 14.15 9.44 1.48
C PHE A 212 15.07 10.59 1.86
N THR A 213 16.35 10.27 1.98
CA THR A 213 17.42 11.25 2.10
C THR A 213 18.51 10.92 1.10
N LYS A 214 19.07 11.94 0.45
CA LYS A 214 20.18 11.75 -0.51
C LYS A 214 21.51 12.11 0.16
N LEU A 215 22.53 11.31 -0.10
CA LEU A 215 23.92 11.59 0.26
C LEU A 215 24.64 12.26 -0.91
N GLU A 216 25.35 13.37 -0.70
CA GLU A 216 25.92 14.20 -1.78
C GLU A 216 26.85 13.47 -2.77
N LYS A 217 27.67 12.53 -2.32
CA LYS A 217 28.71 11.92 -3.18
C LYS A 217 28.26 10.75 -4.06
N ILE A 218 26.99 10.32 -3.99
CA ILE A 218 26.44 9.35 -4.98
C ILE A 218 26.30 10.01 -6.38
N LEU A 219 26.34 11.34 -6.46
CA LEU A 219 26.19 12.09 -7.71
C LEU A 219 27.47 12.21 -8.56
N ALA A 220 28.66 11.86 -8.03
CA ALA A 220 29.91 11.99 -8.78
C ALA A 220 30.22 10.78 -9.68
N SER A 221 29.58 9.62 -9.45
CA SER A 221 29.67 8.48 -10.35
C SER A 221 28.53 8.53 -11.37
N LYS A 222 28.87 8.86 -12.62
CA LYS A 222 28.05 8.77 -13.85
C LYS A 222 26.73 8.01 -13.72
N GLU A 223 25.63 8.72 -13.97
CA GLU A 223 24.39 8.23 -14.58
C GLU A 223 24.04 6.73 -14.39
N SER A 224 23.84 6.27 -13.14
CA SER A 224 23.02 5.08 -12.91
C SER A 224 21.62 5.55 -12.53
N LYS A 225 20.70 5.50 -13.49
CA LYS A 225 19.29 5.90 -13.35
C LYS A 225 18.47 5.10 -12.31
N ASP A 226 19.07 4.13 -11.62
CA ASP A 226 18.42 3.28 -10.62
C ASP A 226 19.33 3.02 -9.40
N ALA A 227 19.92 4.07 -8.81
CA ALA A 227 20.40 3.93 -7.44
C ALA A 227 19.17 3.77 -6.54
N VAL A 228 18.80 2.52 -6.25
CA VAL A 228 17.74 2.15 -5.30
C VAL A 228 18.14 2.71 -3.93
N VAL A 229 17.80 3.96 -3.67
CA VAL A 229 17.94 4.56 -2.35
C VAL A 229 16.86 3.90 -1.50
N SER A 230 17.26 3.01 -0.60
CA SER A 230 16.38 2.47 0.43
C SER A 230 15.76 3.63 1.21
N PRO A 231 14.44 3.64 1.44
CA PRO A 231 13.82 4.67 2.26
C PRO A 231 14.43 4.62 3.67
N LEU A 232 14.61 5.79 4.26
CA LEU A 232 15.07 5.93 5.63
C LEU A 232 14.08 5.28 6.61
N PHE A 233 12.79 5.44 6.34
CA PHE A 233 11.73 4.64 6.92
C PHE A 233 10.45 4.82 6.08
N ALA A 234 9.52 3.87 6.22
CA ALA A 234 8.24 3.91 5.53
C ALA A 234 7.12 3.44 6.46
N PHE A 235 5.96 4.08 6.35
CA PHE A 235 4.77 3.73 7.12
C PHE A 235 3.53 3.77 6.24
N SER A 236 2.49 3.03 6.65
CA SER A 236 1.22 2.95 5.95
C SER A 236 0.11 3.64 6.74
N VAL A 237 -0.79 4.29 6.02
CA VAL A 237 -2.04 4.83 6.59
C VAL A 237 -3.22 4.35 5.75
N PRO A 238 -4.28 3.79 6.34
CA PRO A 238 -5.51 3.41 5.63
C PRO A 238 -6.11 4.60 4.89
N MET A 239 -6.43 4.44 3.60
CA MET A 239 -6.91 5.53 2.73
C MET A 239 -8.14 6.25 3.29
N GLN A 240 -9.03 5.52 3.97
CA GLN A 240 -10.25 6.08 4.59
C GLN A 240 -9.93 7.14 5.65
N LEU A 241 -8.76 7.05 6.29
CA LEU A 241 -8.34 7.96 7.34
C LEU A 241 -7.42 9.09 6.83
N VAL A 242 -6.97 9.04 5.57
CA VAL A 242 -6.04 10.03 5.00
C VAL A 242 -6.72 11.39 4.77
N GLU A 243 -8.03 11.42 4.57
CA GLU A 243 -8.76 12.67 4.33
C GLU A 243 -9.19 13.38 5.62
N SER A 244 -8.92 12.81 6.81
CA SER A 244 -9.31 13.44 8.07
C SER A 244 -8.43 14.65 8.40
N ASP A 245 -9.04 15.72 8.92
CA ASP A 245 -8.33 16.91 9.40
C ASP A 245 -7.32 16.54 10.49
N ARG A 246 -7.71 15.60 11.36
CA ARG A 246 -6.87 15.03 12.42
C ARG A 246 -5.54 14.48 11.86
N TRP A 247 -5.59 13.77 10.74
CA TRP A 247 -4.37 13.26 10.10
C TRP A 247 -3.55 14.37 9.45
N GLN A 248 -4.20 15.30 8.75
CA GLN A 248 -3.48 16.38 8.06
C GLN A 248 -2.69 17.25 9.04
N GLU A 249 -3.29 17.59 10.18
CA GLU A 249 -2.62 18.35 11.23
C GLU A 249 -1.45 17.57 11.82
N ARG A 250 -1.66 16.30 12.19
CA ARG A 250 -0.59 15.46 12.75
C ARG A 250 0.56 15.28 11.77
N LYS A 251 0.24 15.02 10.51
CA LYS A 251 1.22 14.89 9.42
C LYS A 251 2.05 16.16 9.32
N HIS A 252 1.42 17.34 9.30
CA HIS A 252 2.14 18.61 9.23
C HIS A 252 3.11 18.81 10.41
N GLN A 253 2.64 18.60 11.65
CA GLN A 253 3.48 18.70 12.86
C GLN A 253 4.67 17.74 12.82
N TRP A 254 4.44 16.52 12.34
CA TRP A 254 5.47 15.51 12.21
C TRP A 254 6.48 15.87 11.11
N GLU A 255 6.02 16.37 9.95
CA GLU A 255 6.90 16.84 8.87
C GLU A 255 7.78 18.01 9.30
N GLU A 256 7.22 18.97 10.05
CA GLU A 256 7.99 20.07 10.62
C GLU A 256 9.07 19.58 11.59
N THR A 257 8.70 18.65 12.48
CA THR A 257 9.64 18.04 13.43
C THR A 257 10.77 17.32 12.70
N LEU A 258 10.45 16.57 11.64
CA LEU A 258 11.42 15.88 10.82
C LEU A 258 12.34 16.86 10.08
N ARG A 259 11.81 17.96 9.55
CA ARG A 259 12.60 19.03 8.92
C ARG A 259 13.53 19.72 9.92
N LYS A 260 13.08 19.98 11.15
CA LYS A 260 13.92 20.53 12.23
C LYS A 260 15.07 19.60 12.56
N ARG A 261 14.81 18.29 12.70
CA ARG A 261 15.84 17.26 12.91
C ARG A 261 16.82 17.19 11.74
N HIS A 262 16.32 17.25 10.51
CA HIS A 262 17.14 17.28 9.30
C HIS A 262 18.07 18.50 9.25
N ASN A 263 17.55 19.70 9.53
CA ASN A 263 18.36 20.91 9.58
C ASN A 263 19.43 20.86 10.67
N LYS A 264 19.10 20.28 11.84
CA LYS A 264 20.08 20.02 12.90
C LYS A 264 21.16 19.03 12.45
N ALA A 265 20.79 17.96 11.76
CA ALA A 265 21.73 16.98 11.21
C ALA A 265 22.66 17.62 10.15
N ILE A 266 22.14 18.49 9.28
CA ILE A 266 22.93 19.26 8.32
C ILE A 266 23.92 20.17 9.04
N ALA A 267 23.49 20.88 10.09
CA ALA A 267 24.34 21.78 10.86
C ALA A 267 25.50 21.06 11.57
N VAL A 268 25.32 19.79 11.93
CA VAL A 268 26.35 18.92 12.52
C VAL A 268 27.31 18.34 11.45
N GLY A 269 27.18 18.76 10.19
CA GLY A 269 28.12 18.42 9.11
C GLY A 269 27.82 17.11 8.38
N ILE A 270 26.60 16.58 8.53
CA ILE A 270 26.18 15.36 7.83
C ILE A 270 25.70 15.69 6.42
N LEU A 271 26.29 15.01 5.42
CA LEU A 271 26.02 15.19 3.99
C LEU A 271 24.66 14.59 3.53
N LEU A 272 23.64 14.57 4.39
CA LEU A 272 22.27 14.24 4.00
C LEU A 272 21.63 15.51 3.44
N LYS A 273 21.70 15.72 2.12
CA LYS A 273 21.01 16.84 1.47
C LYS A 273 19.71 16.34 0.84
N ASN A 274 18.65 17.13 0.99
CA ASN A 274 17.30 16.89 0.48
C ASN A 274 16.56 15.75 1.19
N LEU A 275 15.66 16.14 2.09
CA LEU A 275 14.59 15.29 2.61
C LEU A 275 13.45 15.24 1.58
N ILE A 276 13.14 14.04 1.07
CA ILE A 276 12.02 13.83 0.15
C ILE A 276 11.01 12.92 0.85
N ILE A 277 9.79 13.40 1.01
CA ILE A 277 8.66 12.59 1.45
C ILE A 277 7.93 12.20 0.17
N GLU A 278 8.09 10.95 -0.27
CA GLU A 278 7.32 10.43 -1.40
C GLU A 278 6.03 9.81 -0.89
N GLU A 279 4.94 10.33 -1.41
CA GLU A 279 3.67 9.64 -1.39
C GLU A 279 3.64 8.74 -2.63
N THR A 280 3.68 7.43 -2.43
CA THR A 280 3.62 6.49 -3.57
C THR A 280 2.31 6.71 -4.31
N THR A 281 2.38 7.32 -5.49
CA THR A 281 1.18 7.65 -6.27
C THR A 281 0.58 6.37 -6.85
N LEU A 282 -0.70 6.15 -6.56
CA LEU A 282 -1.51 5.04 -7.07
C LEU A 282 -1.60 5.12 -8.61
N ARG A 283 -0.82 4.29 -9.31
CA ARG A 283 -0.90 4.15 -10.77
C ARG A 283 -1.70 2.92 -11.15
N LEU A 284 -2.82 3.13 -11.84
CA LEU A 284 -3.60 2.04 -12.41
C LEU A 284 -2.95 1.55 -13.70
N GLU A 285 -2.45 0.32 -13.66
CA GLU A 285 -1.80 -0.33 -14.80
C GLU A 285 -2.84 -1.12 -15.62
N LYS A 286 -2.51 -1.44 -16.87
CA LYS A 286 -3.35 -2.31 -17.69
C LYS A 286 -2.77 -3.72 -17.72
N CYS A 287 -3.65 -4.72 -17.61
CA CYS A 287 -3.28 -6.11 -17.77
C CYS A 287 -2.83 -6.37 -19.21
N TRP A 288 -1.68 -7.03 -19.37
CA TRP A 288 -1.13 -7.34 -20.67
C TRP A 288 -2.05 -8.24 -21.53
N PHE A 289 -2.72 -9.20 -20.89
CA PHE A 289 -3.52 -10.19 -21.62
C PHE A 289 -4.93 -9.69 -21.97
N CYS A 290 -5.65 -9.13 -20.99
CA CYS A 290 -7.06 -8.76 -21.17
C CYS A 290 -7.31 -7.25 -21.28
N SER A 291 -6.29 -6.42 -21.03
CA SER A 291 -6.38 -4.95 -20.98
C SER A 291 -7.32 -4.39 -19.90
N SER A 292 -7.75 -5.21 -18.93
CA SER A 292 -8.45 -4.73 -17.72
C SER A 292 -7.50 -3.90 -16.85
N THR A 293 -8.07 -3.04 -16.01
CA THR A 293 -7.32 -2.29 -14.99
C THR A 293 -6.77 -3.24 -13.92
N VAL A 294 -5.52 -3.00 -13.52
CA VAL A 294 -4.84 -3.67 -12.41
C VAL A 294 -4.68 -2.63 -11.30
N TYR A 295 -5.35 -2.88 -10.18
CA TYR A 295 -5.25 -2.06 -8.97
C TYR A 295 -4.03 -2.50 -8.15
N PRO A 296 -3.44 -1.62 -7.33
CA PRO A 296 -2.36 -1.99 -6.42
C PRO A 296 -2.76 -3.15 -5.51
N GLY A 297 -1.82 -4.05 -5.23
CA GLY A 297 -2.07 -5.28 -4.45
C GLY A 297 -2.84 -6.37 -5.20
N HIS A 298 -3.27 -6.16 -6.45
CA HIS A 298 -4.00 -7.15 -7.23
C HIS A 298 -3.17 -7.72 -8.39
N GLY A 299 -3.32 -9.02 -8.62
CA GLY A 299 -2.73 -9.69 -9.77
C GLY A 299 -1.29 -10.15 -9.57
N ILE A 300 -0.58 -10.39 -10.67
CA ILE A 300 0.79 -10.92 -10.67
C ILE A 300 1.61 -10.16 -11.72
N THR A 301 2.85 -9.83 -11.38
CA THR A 301 3.82 -9.27 -12.32
C THR A 301 4.85 -10.32 -12.69
N PHE A 302 5.06 -10.55 -13.98
CA PHE A 302 6.10 -11.42 -14.51
C PHE A 302 7.14 -10.56 -15.22
N VAL A 303 8.40 -10.69 -14.84
CA VAL A 303 9.53 -10.01 -15.47
C VAL A 303 10.29 -11.03 -16.29
N ARG A 304 10.43 -10.79 -17.58
CA ARG A 304 11.20 -11.64 -18.49
C ARG A 304 12.66 -11.19 -18.54
N ASN A 305 13.56 -12.07 -18.97
CA ASN A 305 15.01 -11.83 -19.01
C ASN A 305 15.42 -10.59 -19.84
N ASP A 306 14.59 -10.16 -20.80
CA ASP A 306 14.78 -8.92 -21.58
C ASP A 306 14.29 -7.66 -20.84
N ALA A 307 14.09 -7.75 -19.53
CA ALA A 307 13.53 -6.72 -18.67
C ALA A 307 12.10 -6.25 -19.06
N THR A 308 11.40 -6.99 -19.93
CA THR A 308 10.01 -6.67 -20.23
C THR A 308 9.09 -7.11 -19.09
N ILE A 309 8.23 -6.17 -18.66
CA ILE A 309 7.34 -6.35 -17.52
C ILE A 309 5.94 -6.68 -18.03
N PHE A 310 5.44 -7.86 -17.65
CA PHE A 310 4.09 -8.31 -17.95
C PHE A 310 3.25 -8.29 -16.67
N ARG A 311 2.26 -7.39 -16.62
CA ARG A 311 1.30 -7.31 -15.51
C ARG A 311 0.02 -8.07 -15.85
N PHE A 312 -0.46 -8.90 -14.94
CA PHE A 312 -1.68 -9.68 -15.09
C PHE A 312 -2.68 -9.34 -13.99
N CYS A 313 -3.93 -9.06 -14.34
CA CYS A 313 -4.96 -8.80 -13.33
C CYS A 313 -5.33 -10.04 -12.50
N ARG A 314 -5.34 -11.24 -13.10
CA ARG A 314 -5.83 -12.48 -12.48
C ARG A 314 -5.02 -13.69 -12.93
N SER A 315 -5.08 -14.77 -12.14
CA SER A 315 -4.44 -16.05 -12.46
C SER A 315 -4.89 -16.62 -13.81
N LYS A 316 -6.13 -16.39 -14.25
CA LYS A 316 -6.63 -16.75 -15.60
C LYS A 316 -5.77 -16.15 -16.72
N CYS A 317 -5.43 -14.86 -16.62
CA CYS A 317 -4.61 -14.16 -17.61
C CYS A 317 -3.17 -14.69 -17.60
N HIS A 318 -2.62 -14.90 -16.40
CA HIS A 318 -1.28 -15.43 -16.22
C HIS A 318 -1.14 -16.87 -16.75
N LYS A 319 -2.10 -17.76 -16.48
CA LYS A 319 -2.12 -19.14 -17.01
C LYS A 319 -2.22 -19.16 -18.53
N ASN A 320 -3.09 -18.35 -19.13
CA ASN A 320 -3.18 -18.27 -20.60
C ASN A 320 -1.90 -17.73 -21.25
N PHE A 321 -1.21 -16.79 -20.59
CA PHE A 321 0.11 -16.32 -21.01
C PHE A 321 1.16 -17.43 -20.95
N LYS A 322 1.21 -18.20 -19.85
CA LYS A 322 2.09 -19.38 -19.72
C LYS A 322 1.82 -20.44 -20.78
N MET A 323 0.56 -20.65 -21.14
CA MET A 323 0.13 -21.51 -22.25
C MET A 323 0.41 -20.92 -23.64
N LYS A 324 1.10 -19.78 -23.73
CA LYS A 324 1.44 -19.06 -24.97
C LYS A 324 0.23 -18.76 -25.86
N ARG A 325 -0.96 -18.60 -25.28
CA ARG A 325 -2.16 -18.24 -26.05
C ARG A 325 -2.07 -16.80 -26.52
N ASN A 326 -2.35 -16.55 -27.78
CA ASN A 326 -2.35 -15.19 -28.32
C ASN A 326 -3.64 -14.44 -27.91
N PRO A 327 -3.56 -13.32 -27.16
CA PRO A 327 -4.74 -12.59 -26.73
C PRO A 327 -5.60 -12.10 -27.90
N ARG A 328 -5.03 -11.88 -29.10
CA ARG A 328 -5.76 -11.48 -30.31
C ARG A 328 -6.68 -12.57 -30.87
N LYS A 329 -6.49 -13.83 -30.48
CA LYS A 329 -7.36 -14.97 -30.87
C LYS A 329 -8.39 -15.32 -29.78
N VAL A 330 -8.23 -14.78 -28.57
CA VAL A 330 -9.08 -15.11 -27.42
C VAL A 330 -10.26 -14.13 -27.33
N LYS A 331 -11.46 -14.63 -27.63
CA LYS A 331 -12.69 -13.83 -27.87
C LYS A 331 -13.07 -12.82 -26.78
N TRP A 332 -12.74 -13.10 -25.52
CA TRP A 332 -13.13 -12.27 -24.37
C TRP A 332 -12.16 -11.11 -24.08
N THR A 333 -10.99 -11.07 -24.72
CA THR A 333 -10.02 -10.00 -24.50
C THR A 333 -10.41 -8.73 -25.25
N LYS A 334 -9.99 -7.57 -24.72
CA LYS A 334 -10.13 -6.28 -25.43
C LYS A 334 -9.36 -6.25 -26.75
N ALA A 335 -8.19 -6.89 -26.80
CA ALA A 335 -7.39 -7.00 -28.02
C ALA A 335 -8.14 -7.70 -29.17
N TYR A 336 -8.80 -8.83 -28.89
CA TYR A 336 -9.66 -9.51 -29.88
C TYR A 336 -10.83 -8.61 -30.29
N ARG A 337 -11.51 -7.99 -29.32
CA ARG A 337 -12.69 -7.15 -29.59
C ARG A 337 -12.36 -5.96 -30.48
N LYS A 338 -11.20 -5.31 -30.28
CA LYS A 338 -10.72 -4.20 -31.12
C LYS A 338 -10.42 -4.66 -32.55
N LEU A 339 -9.70 -5.78 -32.71
CA LEU A 339 -9.33 -6.32 -34.02
C LEU A 339 -10.54 -6.86 -34.80
N ALA A 340 -11.52 -7.44 -34.12
CA ALA A 340 -12.75 -7.97 -34.71
C ALA A 340 -13.84 -6.90 -34.91
N GLY A 341 -13.53 -5.61 -34.76
CA GLY A 341 -14.48 -4.50 -34.96
C GLY A 341 -15.65 -4.49 -33.96
N LYS A 342 -15.50 -5.09 -32.77
CA LYS A 342 -16.54 -5.11 -31.72
C LYS A 342 -16.48 -3.89 -30.79
N GLU A 343 -15.41 -3.11 -30.84
CA GLU A 343 -15.22 -1.88 -30.08
C GLU A 343 -14.64 -0.80 -30.99
N LEU A 344 -14.93 0.47 -30.67
CA LEU A 344 -14.37 1.61 -31.38
C LEU A 344 -12.85 1.63 -31.20
N ALA A 345 -12.12 1.51 -32.32
CA ALA A 345 -10.68 1.30 -32.32
C ALA A 345 -9.87 2.60 -32.39
N GLU A 346 -10.35 3.54 -33.19
CA GLU A 346 -9.72 4.80 -33.53
C GLU A 346 -10.69 5.92 -33.14
N ASP A 347 -10.34 6.67 -32.09
CA ASP A 347 -11.11 7.81 -31.62
C ASP A 347 -10.15 8.83 -31.01
N ALA A 348 -10.38 10.11 -31.29
CA ALA A 348 -9.59 11.22 -30.75
C ALA A 348 -9.65 11.24 -29.20
N THR A 349 -10.72 10.70 -28.59
CA THR A 349 -10.82 10.61 -27.12
C THR A 349 -9.71 9.75 -26.50
N PHE A 350 -9.14 8.79 -27.24
CA PHE A 350 -8.07 7.92 -26.74
C PHE A 350 -6.70 8.61 -26.69
N GLU A 351 -6.48 9.67 -27.48
CA GLU A 351 -5.20 10.39 -27.52
C GLU A 351 -4.90 11.10 -26.20
N MET A 352 -5.94 11.45 -25.43
CA MET A 352 -5.80 12.09 -24.12
C MET A 352 -5.26 11.13 -23.04
N GLU A 353 -5.44 9.80 -23.20
CA GLU A 353 -4.90 8.78 -22.29
C GLU A 353 -3.41 8.45 -22.55
N ARG A 354 -2.73 9.19 -23.44
CA ARG A 354 -1.33 8.95 -23.79
C ARG A 354 -0.39 9.04 -22.60
N ARG A 355 0.63 8.18 -22.59
CA ARG A 355 1.72 8.26 -21.61
C ARG A 355 2.57 9.50 -21.88
N ARG A 356 2.61 10.43 -20.93
CA ARG A 356 3.50 11.60 -20.98
C ARG A 356 4.84 11.23 -20.38
N ASN A 357 5.91 11.29 -21.17
CA ASN A 357 7.28 11.03 -20.71
C ASN A 357 8.00 12.30 -20.22
N ARG A 358 7.50 13.48 -20.60
CA ARG A 358 7.99 14.77 -20.13
C ARG A 358 7.01 15.32 -19.09
N PRO A 359 7.45 15.58 -17.84
CA PRO A 359 6.63 16.26 -16.86
C PRO A 359 6.49 17.75 -17.20
N GLU A 360 5.32 18.31 -16.93
CA GLU A 360 5.05 19.75 -16.98
C GLU A 360 5.16 20.33 -15.57
N LYS A 361 5.52 21.61 -15.45
CA LYS A 361 5.51 22.31 -14.16
C LYS A 361 4.06 22.35 -13.65
N TYR A 362 3.88 22.12 -12.36
CA TYR A 362 2.55 22.17 -11.74
C TYR A 362 1.95 23.58 -11.86
N ASP A 363 0.71 23.65 -12.33
CA ASP A 363 -0.14 24.83 -12.35
C ASP A 363 -1.56 24.42 -11.89
N ARG A 364 -2.05 25.09 -10.85
CA ARG A 364 -3.36 24.80 -10.24
C ARG A 364 -4.51 25.01 -11.23
N GLU A 365 -4.44 26.04 -12.07
CA GLU A 365 -5.49 26.31 -13.06
C GLU A 365 -5.52 25.24 -14.15
N LEU A 366 -4.34 24.84 -14.64
CA LEU A 366 -4.19 23.79 -15.63
C LEU A 366 -4.77 22.46 -15.12
N VAL A 367 -4.47 22.11 -13.86
CA VAL A 367 -5.00 20.90 -13.22
C VAL A 367 -6.52 20.96 -13.10
N ALA A 368 -7.08 22.08 -12.63
CA ALA A 368 -8.53 22.25 -12.50
C ALA A 368 -9.26 22.15 -13.86
N LYS A 369 -8.71 22.78 -14.91
CA LYS A 369 -9.22 22.67 -16.29
C LYS A 369 -9.15 21.22 -16.78
N THR A 370 -8.05 20.52 -16.51
CA THR A 370 -7.84 19.13 -16.92
C THR A 370 -8.85 18.18 -16.27
N VAL A 371 -9.10 18.29 -14.97
CA VAL A 371 -10.08 17.44 -14.25
C VAL A 371 -11.49 17.64 -14.80
N LYS A 372 -11.89 18.89 -15.09
CA LYS A 372 -13.18 19.19 -15.73
C LYS A 372 -13.26 18.59 -17.14
N ALA A 373 -12.19 18.70 -17.92
CA ALA A 373 -12.12 18.12 -19.26
C ALA A 373 -12.21 16.59 -19.23
N MET A 374 -11.55 15.92 -18.29
CA MET A 374 -11.58 14.45 -18.15
C MET A 374 -12.99 13.89 -17.95
N LYS A 375 -13.82 14.56 -17.14
CA LYS A 375 -15.24 14.16 -16.94
C LYS A 375 -16.02 14.23 -18.26
N LYS A 376 -15.95 15.38 -18.95
CA LYS A 376 -16.62 15.58 -20.25
C LYS A 376 -16.16 14.58 -21.31
N ILE A 377 -14.86 14.31 -21.38
CA ILE A 377 -14.30 13.34 -22.35
C ILE A 377 -14.81 11.92 -22.07
N LYS A 378 -14.93 11.54 -20.79
CA LYS A 378 -15.51 10.25 -20.41
C LYS A 378 -16.95 10.13 -20.92
N ASP A 379 -17.76 11.15 -20.72
CA ASP A 379 -19.17 11.15 -21.15
C ASP A 379 -19.30 11.07 -22.68
N ILE A 380 -18.48 11.85 -23.41
CA ILE A 380 -18.40 11.79 -24.87
C ILE A 380 -18.00 10.39 -25.35
N ARG A 381 -17.00 9.77 -24.69
CA ARG A 381 -16.52 8.43 -25.04
C ARG A 381 -17.61 7.38 -24.86
N VAL A 382 -18.35 7.43 -23.76
CA VAL A 382 -19.48 6.51 -23.51
C VAL A 382 -20.54 6.69 -24.60
N ALA A 383 -20.98 7.92 -24.86
CA ALA A 383 -21.97 8.21 -25.89
C ALA A 383 -21.53 7.80 -27.32
N ARG A 384 -20.23 7.87 -27.64
CA ARG A 384 -19.68 7.36 -28.92
C ARG A 384 -19.67 5.84 -28.97
N GLN A 385 -19.32 5.18 -27.86
CA GLN A 385 -19.33 3.72 -27.77
C GLN A 385 -20.74 3.14 -27.87
N ASP A 386 -21.72 3.79 -27.25
CA ASP A 386 -23.12 3.36 -27.28
C ASP A 386 -23.68 3.47 -28.70
N ARG A 387 -23.44 4.60 -29.39
CA ARG A 387 -23.81 4.74 -30.81
C ARG A 387 -23.15 3.70 -31.70
N PHE A 388 -21.86 3.40 -31.48
CA PHE A 388 -21.17 2.35 -32.23
C PHE A 388 -21.80 0.97 -31.97
N TYR A 389 -22.22 0.71 -30.74
CA TYR A 389 -22.91 -0.52 -30.38
C TYR A 389 -24.29 -0.61 -31.04
N GLU A 390 -25.09 0.45 -31.00
CA GLU A 390 -26.41 0.53 -31.62
C GLU A 390 -26.35 0.27 -33.13
N GLN A 391 -25.43 0.93 -33.83
CA GLN A 391 -25.21 0.73 -35.27
C GLN A 391 -24.80 -0.70 -35.62
N ARG A 392 -24.08 -1.37 -34.71
CA ARG A 392 -23.67 -2.76 -34.90
C ARG A 392 -24.83 -3.72 -34.66
N MET A 393 -25.69 -3.43 -33.69
CA MET A 393 -26.83 -4.27 -33.32
C MET A 393 -28.06 -4.08 -34.22
N SER A 394 -28.22 -2.92 -34.87
CA SER A 394 -29.34 -2.64 -35.78
C SER A 394 -29.44 -3.67 -36.90
N LYS A 395 -28.30 -4.07 -37.49
CA LYS A 395 -28.22 -5.10 -38.54
C LYS A 395 -28.74 -6.46 -38.08
N ALA A 396 -28.49 -6.84 -36.83
CA ALA A 396 -28.95 -8.12 -36.29
C ALA A 396 -30.48 -8.16 -36.18
N ARG A 397 -31.12 -7.02 -35.86
CA ARG A 397 -32.58 -6.93 -35.76
C ARG A 397 -33.27 -7.20 -37.10
N GLU A 398 -32.70 -6.74 -38.20
CA GLU A 398 -33.22 -6.99 -39.54
C GLU A 398 -33.07 -8.46 -39.94
N GLN A 399 -31.90 -9.04 -39.66
CA GLN A 399 -31.65 -10.47 -39.90
C GLN A 399 -32.58 -11.36 -39.09
N GLN A 400 -32.83 -11.02 -37.82
CA GLN A 400 -33.76 -11.74 -36.97
C GLN A 400 -35.19 -11.69 -37.54
N LYS A 401 -35.70 -10.50 -37.90
CA LYS A 401 -37.01 -10.38 -38.56
C LYS A 401 -37.12 -11.19 -39.85
N ALA A 402 -36.04 -11.30 -40.62
CA ALA A 402 -36.01 -12.11 -41.84
C ALA A 402 -36.01 -13.61 -41.52
N ALA A 403 -35.28 -14.04 -40.49
CA ALA A 403 -35.28 -15.42 -40.01
C ALA A 403 -36.66 -15.81 -39.45
N ASP A 404 -37.25 -14.96 -38.61
CA ASP A 404 -38.57 -15.18 -38.02
C ASP A 404 -39.66 -15.31 -39.11
N ARG A 405 -39.58 -14.50 -40.17
CA ARG A 405 -40.48 -14.61 -41.34
C ARG A 405 -40.33 -15.96 -42.05
N LYS A 406 -39.09 -16.38 -42.34
CA LYS A 406 -38.83 -17.68 -42.96
C LYS A 406 -39.31 -18.84 -42.07
N GLN A 407 -39.13 -18.72 -40.77
CA GLN A 407 -39.59 -19.71 -39.81
C GLN A 407 -41.13 -19.81 -39.82
N LEU A 408 -41.84 -18.68 -39.77
CA LEU A 408 -43.30 -18.66 -39.87
C LEU A 408 -43.84 -19.26 -41.17
N GLU A 409 -43.15 -19.03 -42.30
CA GLU A 409 -43.51 -19.63 -43.59
C GLU A 409 -43.33 -21.16 -43.59
N GLN A 410 -42.25 -21.67 -43.01
CA GLN A 410 -41.97 -23.12 -42.94
C GLN A 410 -42.84 -23.84 -41.90
N GLU A 411 -43.06 -23.20 -40.75
CA GLU A 411 -43.73 -23.76 -39.59
C GLU A 411 -45.19 -23.31 -39.45
N ILE A 412 -45.82 -22.89 -40.56
CA ILE A 412 -47.20 -22.36 -40.55
C ILE A 412 -48.21 -23.35 -39.95
N HIS A 413 -47.93 -24.65 -40.06
CA HIS A 413 -48.75 -25.74 -39.52
C HIS A 413 -48.78 -25.79 -37.99
N LEU A 414 -47.78 -25.24 -37.30
CA LEU A 414 -47.74 -25.16 -35.82
C LEU A 414 -48.56 -23.98 -35.29
N VAL A 415 -48.91 -23.02 -36.15
CA VAL A 415 -49.64 -21.80 -35.79
C VAL A 415 -51.14 -22.01 -36.04
N LYS A 416 -51.94 -22.08 -34.97
CA LYS A 416 -53.41 -22.09 -35.09
C LYS A 416 -53.89 -20.80 -35.77
N ALA A 417 -54.84 -20.92 -36.69
CA ALA A 417 -55.43 -19.78 -37.39
C ALA A 417 -55.99 -18.75 -36.39
N PRO A 418 -55.81 -17.43 -36.64
CA PRO A 418 -56.26 -16.37 -35.72
C PRO A 418 -57.76 -16.45 -35.38
N ALA A 419 -58.59 -16.90 -36.33
CA ALA A 419 -60.02 -17.09 -36.13
C ALA A 419 -60.34 -18.24 -35.14
N ALA A 420 -59.55 -19.33 -35.15
CA ALA A 420 -59.71 -20.44 -34.21
C ALA A 420 -59.34 -20.00 -32.78
N LEU A 421 -58.27 -19.21 -32.63
CA LEU A 421 -57.87 -18.63 -31.33
C LEU A 421 -58.89 -17.62 -30.81
N ALA A 422 -59.49 -16.80 -31.69
CA ALA A 422 -60.54 -15.85 -31.31
C ALA A 422 -61.81 -16.56 -30.81
N ARG A 423 -62.19 -17.67 -31.45
CA ARG A 423 -63.30 -18.53 -30.99
C ARG A 423 -62.99 -19.20 -29.65
N GLU A 424 -61.79 -19.73 -29.46
CA GLU A 424 -61.37 -20.31 -28.16
C GLU A 424 -61.36 -19.26 -27.03
N ARG A 425 -60.91 -18.02 -27.31
CA ARG A 425 -60.96 -16.91 -26.33
C ARG A 425 -62.38 -16.48 -26.02
N ALA A 426 -63.25 -16.34 -27.02
CA ALA A 426 -64.66 -16.00 -26.83
C ALA A 426 -65.41 -17.10 -26.05
N ALA A 427 -65.09 -18.38 -26.29
CA ALA A 427 -65.63 -19.49 -25.52
C ALA A 427 -65.18 -19.46 -24.06
N LYS A 428 -63.89 -19.18 -23.78
CA LYS A 428 -63.38 -19.04 -22.40
C LYS A 428 -63.94 -17.82 -21.65
N LEU A 429 -64.20 -16.71 -22.35
CA LEU A 429 -64.85 -15.52 -21.79
C LEU A 429 -66.33 -15.76 -21.45
N LYS A 430 -67.04 -16.60 -22.21
CA LYS A 430 -68.43 -16.97 -21.91
C LYS A 430 -68.57 -17.90 -20.70
N VAL A 431 -67.55 -18.72 -20.41
CA VAL A 431 -67.57 -19.69 -19.29
C VAL A 431 -67.25 -19.02 -17.94
N ALA A 432 -66.71 -17.80 -17.91
CA ALA A 432 -66.29 -17.13 -16.68
C ALA A 432 -67.41 -16.39 -15.90
N VAL A 433 -68.68 -16.51 -16.30
CA VAL A 433 -69.82 -15.79 -15.67
C VAL A 433 -70.84 -16.70 -14.97
N GLU A 434 -70.69 -18.03 -15.02
CA GLU A 434 -71.58 -18.96 -14.32
C GLU A 434 -70.89 -19.58 -13.08
N GLN A 435 -70.63 -18.76 -12.06
CA GLN A 435 -70.45 -19.27 -10.69
C GLN A 435 -71.19 -18.39 -9.67
N THR A 436 -72.28 -18.96 -9.15
CA THR A 436 -72.92 -18.76 -7.82
C THR A 436 -73.70 -17.47 -7.54
N GLN A 437 -75.01 -17.53 -7.84
CA GLN A 437 -76.08 -17.03 -6.96
C GLN A 437 -77.10 -18.17 -6.78
N GLU A 438 -76.78 -19.14 -5.90
CA GLU A 438 -77.81 -19.92 -5.21
C GLU A 438 -78.05 -19.21 -3.88
N ASP A 439 -78.94 -18.22 -3.91
CA ASP A 439 -79.50 -17.59 -2.71
C ASP A 439 -80.65 -18.46 -2.18
N ASN A 440 -80.48 -18.89 -0.93
CA ASN A 440 -81.50 -19.11 0.10
C ASN A 440 -82.97 -18.95 -0.32
N GLN A 441 -83.70 -20.07 -0.38
CA GLN A 441 -85.12 -20.11 -0.05
C GLN A 441 -85.48 -21.34 0.81
N MET A 442 -85.80 -21.02 2.07
CA MET A 442 -86.84 -21.61 2.93
C MET A 442 -87.02 -23.14 2.97
N GLN A 443 -86.72 -23.73 4.13
CA GLN A 443 -87.63 -24.67 4.80
C GLN A 443 -87.67 -24.39 6.31
N GLU A 444 -88.88 -24.52 6.85
CA GLU A 444 -89.39 -24.19 8.19
C GLU A 444 -88.71 -24.91 9.35
#